data_AF-A0A4V2A4H3-F1
#
_entry.id   AF-A0A4V2A4H3-F1
#
_cell.length_a   1.000
_cell.length_b   1.000
_cell.length_c   1.000
_cell.angle_alpha   90.00
_cell.angle_beta   90.00
_cell.angle_gamma   90.00
#
_symmetry.space_group_name_H-M   'P 1'
#
loop_
_entity.id
_entity.type
_entity.pdbx_description
1 polymer ?
#
loop_
_entity_poly.entity_id
_entity_poly.type
_entity_poly.pdbx_seq_one_letter_code
_entity_poly.pdbx_strand_id
1 'polypeptide(L)' 'VLSMLPLYAEEMDYKLKKGSDALLTQLDKYNIGEIIDVNRKNTCKKRFGLF' A
#
# COMPACT_ATOMS: atom_id res chain seq x y z
N VAL A 1 9.42 3.57 15.91
CA VAL A 1 9.16 4.85 15.19
C VAL A 1 7.77 4.75 14.59
N LEU A 2 6.97 5.82 14.70
CA LEU A 2 5.63 5.90 14.10
C LEU A 2 5.74 6.78 12.86
N SER A 3 5.25 6.28 11.73
CA SER A 3 5.22 6.99 10.46
C SER A 3 3.79 7.09 9.95
N MET A 4 3.50 8.17 9.23
CA MET A 4 2.19 8.40 8.63
C MET A 4 2.32 8.30 7.11
N LEU A 5 1.70 7.27 6.54
CA LEU A 5 1.70 7.01 5.10
C LEU A 5 0.29 7.15 4.54
N PRO A 6 0.07 7.97 3.49
CA PRO A 6 -1.22 7.99 2.81
C PRO A 6 -1.41 6.68 2.04
N LEU A 7 -2.49 5.96 2.32
CA LEU A 7 -2.84 4.71 1.66
C LEU A 7 -4.05 4.89 0.74
N TYR A 8 -4.04 4.22 -0.41
CA TYR A 8 -5.27 4.03 -1.17
C TYR A 8 -6.22 3.10 -0.41
N ALA A 9 -7.52 3.15 -0.73
CA ALA A 9 -8.52 2.31 -0.08
C ALA A 9 -8.18 0.81 -0.20
N GLU A 10 -7.69 0.37 -1.36
CA GLU A 10 -7.29 -1.01 -1.60
C GLU A 10 -6.04 -1.42 -0.80
N GLU A 11 -5.10 -0.50 -0.58
CA GLU A 11 -3.91 -0.73 0.27
C GLU A 11 -4.31 -0.82 1.75
N MET A 12 -5.26 0.00 2.18
CA MET A 12 -5.85 -0.08 3.52
C MET A 12 -6.62 -1.40 3.71
N ASP A 13 -7.46 -1.79 2.76
CA ASP A 13 -8.17 -3.07 2.78
C ASP A 13 -7.19 -4.25 2.84
N TYR A 14 -6.11 -4.19 2.06
CA TYR A 14 -5.07 -5.19 2.07
C TYR A 14 -4.41 -5.29 3.46
N LYS A 15 -4.06 -4.14 4.08
CA LYS A 15 -3.56 -4.09 5.45
C LYS A 15 -4.53 -4.73 6.45
N LEU A 16 -5.82 -4.38 6.38
CA LEU A 16 -6.84 -4.92 7.29
C LEU A 16 -7.00 -6.44 7.14
N LYS A 17 -6.88 -6.97 5.93
CA LYS A 17 -7.05 -8.41 5.64
C LYS A 17 -5.78 -9.24 5.87
N LYS A 18 -4.59 -8.67 5.64
CA LYS A 18 -3.31 -9.39 5.59
C LYS A 18 -2.30 -8.95 6.65
N GLY A 19 -2.59 -7.88 7.38
CA GLY A 19 -1.70 -7.29 8.38
C GLY A 19 -0.75 -6.23 7.79
N SER A 20 -0.16 -5.43 8.69
CA SER A 20 0.75 -4.33 8.34
C SER A 20 2.04 -4.82 7.69
N ASP A 21 2.63 -5.92 8.18
CA ASP A 21 3.91 -6.43 7.66
C ASP A 21 3.80 -6.86 6.19
N ALA A 22 2.66 -7.45 5.82
CA ALA A 22 2.37 -7.81 4.44
C ALA A 22 2.23 -6.57 3.54
N LEU A 23 1.61 -5.49 4.04
CA LEU A 23 1.53 -4.22 3.31
C LEU A 23 2.92 -3.59 3.16
N LEU A 24 3.70 -3.50 4.24
CA LEU A 24 5.05 -2.90 4.21
C LEU A 24 5.96 -3.63 3.22
N THR A 25 5.96 -4.97 3.25
CA THR A 25 6.68 -5.79 2.28
C THR A 25 6.25 -5.50 0.84
N GLN A 26 4.97 -5.20 0.61
CA GLN A 26 4.45 -4.87 -0.72
C GLN A 26 4.88 -3.46 -1.17
N LEU A 27 4.86 -2.47 -0.26
CA LEU A 27 5.30 -1.10 -0.53
C LEU A 27 6.82 -1.05 -0.81
N ASP A 28 7.61 -1.81 -0.07
CA ASP A 28 9.07 -1.91 -0.24
C ASP A 28 9.45 -2.42 -1.64
N LYS A 29 8.70 -3.38 -2.21
CA LYS A 29 8.91 -3.85 -3.60
C LYS A 29 8.80 -2.74 -4.64
N TYR A 30 8.09 -1.66 -4.31
CA TYR A 30 7.92 -0.50 -5.19
C TYR A 30 8.65 0.74 -4.67
N ASN A 31 9.53 0.60 -3.66
CA ASN A 31 10.28 1.67 -3.01
C ASN A 31 9.38 2.82 -2.51
N ILE A 32 8.19 2.49 -2.00
CA ILE A 32 7.26 3.49 -1.47
C ILE A 32 7.58 3.72 0.00
N GLY A 33 8.08 4.91 0.30
CA GLY A 33 8.38 5.36 1.67
C GLY A 33 7.53 6.57 2.07
N GLU A 34 8.07 7.40 2.96
CA GLU A 34 7.36 8.55 3.56
C GLU A 34 7.27 9.77 2.63
N ILE A 35 8.07 9.82 1.56
CA ILE A 35 8.00 10.89 0.57
C ILE A 35 6.68 10.74 -0.21
N ILE A 36 5.82 11.75 -0.12
CA ILE A 36 4.53 11.77 -0.81
C ILE A 36 4.77 12.06 -2.30
N ASP A 37 4.65 11.03 -3.13
CA ASP A 37 4.58 11.14 -4.58
C ASP A 37 3.12 11.04 -5.04
N VAL A 38 2.59 12.13 -5.60
CA VAL A 38 1.22 12.21 -6.11
C VAL A 38 0.99 11.35 -7.36
N ASN A 39 2.05 11.02 -8.09
CA ASN A 39 1.99 10.16 -9.28
C ASN A 39 2.24 8.68 -8.95
N ARG A 40 2.34 8.32 -7.66
CA ARG A 40 2.58 6.94 -7.24
C ARG A 40 1.47 6.03 -7.74
N LYS A 41 1.84 4.81 -8.12
CA LYS A 41 0.85 3.77 -8.45
C LYS A 41 0.32 3.12 -7.18
N ASN A 42 -0.96 2.74 -7.20
CA ASN A 42 -1.55 1.89 -6.19
C ASN A 42 -1.00 0.45 -6.31
N THR A 43 -0.41 -0.06 -5.24
CA THR A 43 0.29 -1.36 -5.22
C THR A 43 -0.61 -2.56 -5.00
N CYS A 44 -1.87 -2.30 -4.60
CA CYS A 44 -2.93 -3.27 -4.36
C CYS A 44 -4.10 -3.12 -5.35
N LYS A 45 -3.90 -2.35 -6.44
CA LYS A 45 -4.95 -2.10 -7.44
C LYS A 45 -5.37 -3.41 -8.10
N LYS A 46 -6.67 -3.72 -8.02
CA LYS A 46 -7.24 -4.90 -8.68
C LYS A 46 -7.24 -4.70 -10.19
N ARG A 47 -6.71 -5.67 -10.95
CA ARG A 47 -6.91 -5.76 -12.40
C ARG A 47 -8.13 -6.65 -12.61
N PHE A 48 -9.28 -6.06 -12.97
CA PHE A 48 -10.55 -6.74 -13.23
C PHE A 48 -11.30 -7.31 -12.00
N GLY A 49 -11.25 -6.64 -10.85
CA GLY A 49 -12.18 -6.91 -9.74
C GLY A 49 -11.98 -8.19 -8.93
N LEU A 50 -11.10 -9.10 -9.34
CA LEU A 50 -10.81 -10.31 -8.56
C LEU A 50 -9.68 -10.08 -7.55
N PHE A 51 -10.05 -10.16 -6.27
CA PHE A 51 -9.44 -10.79 -5.07
C PHE A 51 -9.95 -10.08 -3.81
#